data_AF-A0A517YGQ5-F1
#
_entry.id   AF-A0A517YGQ5-F1
#
_cell.length_a   1.000
_cell.length_b   1.000
_cell.length_c   1.000
_cell.angle_alpha   90.00
_cell.angle_beta   90.00
_cell.angle_gamma   90.00
#
_symmetry.space_group_name_H-M   'P 1'
#
loop_
_entity.id
_entity.type
_entity.pdbx_description
1 polymer ?
#
loop_
_entity_poly.entity_id
_entity_poly.type
_entity_poly.pdbx_seq_one_letter_code
_entity_poly.pdbx_strand_id
1 'polypeptide(L)'
;MDAVYPSELSDAEWQVVERLLPAPKPRGRKLEIGWRRILDGIFYVNKEGCQWRALPKEFGKWQSFYHYFRLWRIDGTWQRVNDALRRLERKAQGRKAEPSVGIMDSQSAKTTAKKGLAAMTLARRSAVASGT
;
A
#
# COMPACT_ATOMS: atom_id res chain seq x y z
N MET A 1 5.02 -22.41 -13.74
CA MET A 1 6.20 -21.54 -13.70
C MET A 1 6.41 -21.21 -12.24
N ASP A 2 7.56 -21.55 -11.69
CA ASP A 2 7.84 -21.31 -10.27
C ASP A 2 7.97 -19.80 -10.02
N ALA A 3 7.39 -19.34 -8.91
CA ALA A 3 7.40 -17.94 -8.54
C ALA A 3 8.83 -17.47 -8.27
N VAL A 4 9.24 -16.35 -8.89
CA VAL A 4 10.58 -15.75 -8.68
C VAL A 4 10.66 -15.08 -7.32
N TYR A 5 9.53 -14.52 -6.85
CA TYR A 5 9.43 -13.90 -5.54
C TYR A 5 8.35 -14.55 -4.68
N PRO A 6 8.53 -14.64 -3.35
CA PRO A 6 7.50 -15.12 -2.42
C PRO A 6 6.21 -14.27 -2.40
N SER A 7 6.25 -13.07 -3.01
CA SER A 7 5.13 -12.14 -3.13
C SER A 7 4.33 -12.30 -4.42
N GLU A 8 4.77 -13.16 -5.35
CA GLU A 8 4.01 -13.45 -6.58
C GLU A 8 2.81 -14.33 -6.28
N LEU A 9 1.75 -14.15 -7.07
CA LEU A 9 0.54 -14.96 -6.95
C LEU A 9 0.76 -16.37 -7.49
N SER A 10 0.31 -17.35 -6.71
CA SER A 10 0.12 -18.70 -7.23
C SER A 10 -0.94 -18.71 -8.34
N ASP A 11 -0.92 -19.75 -9.19
CA ASP A 11 -1.91 -19.89 -10.26
C ASP A 11 -3.34 -19.98 -9.72
N ALA A 12 -3.53 -20.60 -8.55
CA ALA A 12 -4.83 -20.71 -7.89
C ALA A 12 -5.34 -19.35 -7.39
N GLU A 13 -4.48 -18.57 -6.74
CA GLU A 13 -4.83 -17.21 -6.29
C GLU A 13 -5.11 -16.29 -7.48
N TRP A 14 -4.29 -16.41 -8.54
CA TRP A 14 -4.48 -15.66 -9.77
C TRP A 14 -5.87 -15.89 -10.37
N GLN A 15 -6.32 -17.14 -10.46
CA GLN A 15 -7.64 -17.48 -11.02
C GLN A 15 -8.80 -16.85 -10.25
N VAL A 16 -8.64 -16.62 -8.94
CA VAL A 16 -9.64 -15.94 -8.12
C VAL A 16 -9.60 -14.44 -8.37
N VAL A 17 -8.40 -13.84 -8.31
CA VAL A 17 -8.24 -12.38 -8.41
C VAL A 17 -8.54 -11.86 -9.81
N GLU A 18 -8.13 -12.57 -10.86
CA GLU A 18 -8.32 -12.17 -12.26
C GLU A 18 -9.78 -11.83 -12.58
N ARG A 19 -10.73 -12.61 -12.03
CA ARG A 19 -12.17 -12.42 -12.23
C ARG A 19 -12.72 -11.16 -11.56
N LEU A 20 -11.99 -10.60 -10.61
CA LEU A 20 -12.36 -9.41 -9.84
C LEU A 20 -11.75 -8.13 -10.42
N LEU A 21 -10.78 -8.26 -11.33
CA LEU A 21 -10.11 -7.12 -11.95
C LEU A 21 -10.98 -6.50 -13.06
N PRO A 22 -10.83 -5.19 -13.30
CA PRO A 22 -11.48 -4.55 -14.41
C PRO A 22 -11.00 -5.15 -15.73
N ALA A 23 -11.94 -5.36 -16.65
CA ALA A 23 -11.60 -5.76 -18.01
C ALA A 23 -10.63 -4.74 -18.63
N PRO A 24 -9.61 -5.19 -19.38
CA PRO A 24 -8.76 -4.28 -20.13
C PRO A 24 -9.59 -3.33 -20.98
N LYS A 25 -9.28 -2.04 -20.96
CA LYS A 25 -10.02 -1.07 -21.77
C LYS A 25 -9.88 -1.43 -23.25
N PRO A 26 -11.00 -1.47 -24.01
CA PRO A 26 -10.96 -1.85 -25.43
C PRO A 26 -10.28 -0.78 -26.30
N ARG A 27 -10.18 0.47 -25.81
CA ARG A 27 -9.53 1.60 -26.48
C ARG A 27 -8.46 2.21 -25.58
N GLY A 28 -7.33 2.59 -26.17
CA GLY A 28 -6.20 3.22 -25.52
C GLY A 28 -4.88 2.52 -25.82
N ARG A 29 -3.79 2.97 -25.18
CA ARG A 29 -2.50 2.27 -25.26
C ARG A 29 -2.68 0.86 -24.70
N LYS A 30 -2.36 -0.14 -25.52
CA LYS A 30 -2.37 -1.54 -25.07
C LYS A 30 -1.43 -1.67 -23.88
N LEU A 31 -1.92 -2.34 -22.85
CA LEU A 31 -1.10 -2.74 -21.73
C LEU A 31 -0.08 -3.78 -22.24
N GLU A 32 1.20 -3.41 -22.25
CA GLU A 32 2.29 -4.31 -22.67
C GLU A 32 2.57 -5.41 -21.62
N ILE A 33 2.17 -5.17 -20.36
CA ILE A 33 2.45 -6.03 -19.21
C ILE A 33 1.14 -6.62 -18.69
N GLY A 34 0.93 -7.95 -18.78
CA GLY A 34 -0.32 -8.58 -18.33
C GLY A 34 -0.69 -8.25 -16.87
N TRP A 35 -1.99 -8.36 -16.54
CA TRP A 35 -2.51 -8.00 -15.21
C TRP A 35 -1.84 -8.74 -14.06
N ARG A 36 -1.53 -10.03 -14.25
CA ARG A 36 -0.80 -10.83 -13.26
C ARG A 36 0.53 -10.19 -12.91
N ARG A 37 1.33 -9.87 -13.92
CA ARG A 37 2.63 -9.25 -13.73
C ARG A 37 2.52 -7.89 -13.03
N ILE A 38 1.52 -7.08 -13.38
CA ILE A 38 1.24 -5.80 -12.68
C ILE A 38 0.95 -6.05 -11.19
N LEU A 39 0.13 -7.04 -10.87
CA LEU A 39 -0.17 -7.38 -9.48
C LEU A 39 1.03 -7.93 -8.73
N ASP A 40 1.81 -8.83 -9.33
CA ASP A 40 3.03 -9.38 -8.72
C ASP A 40 4.00 -8.25 -8.34
N GLY A 41 4.21 -7.26 -9.22
CA GLY A 41 5.07 -6.12 -8.92
C GLY A 41 4.51 -5.20 -7.82
N ILE A 42 3.18 -5.03 -7.77
CA ILE A 42 2.52 -4.25 -6.70
C ILE A 42 2.63 -4.99 -5.36
N PHE A 43 2.42 -6.30 -5.36
CA PHE A 43 2.50 -7.14 -4.16
C PHE A 43 3.93 -7.27 -3.67
N TYR A 44 4.92 -7.31 -4.55
CA TYR A 44 6.31 -7.19 -4.18
C TYR A 44 6.58 -5.92 -3.36
N VAL A 45 6.18 -4.75 -3.89
CA VAL A 45 6.37 -3.46 -3.18
C VAL A 45 5.63 -3.44 -1.84
N ASN A 46 4.39 -3.95 -1.80
CA ASN A 46 3.59 -3.98 -0.58
C ASN A 46 4.13 -4.95 0.47
N LYS A 47 4.68 -6.10 0.06
CA LYS A 47 5.17 -7.15 0.95
C LYS A 47 6.54 -6.81 1.50
N GLU A 48 7.45 -6.33 0.64
CA GLU A 48 8.82 -5.95 1.01
C GLU A 48 8.90 -4.55 1.64
N GLY A 49 7.86 -3.72 1.46
CA GLY A 49 7.83 -2.35 1.98
C GLY A 49 8.84 -1.41 1.32
N CYS A 50 9.30 -1.73 0.12
CA CYS A 50 10.33 -0.96 -0.57
C CYS A 50 9.74 0.27 -1.30
N GLN A 51 10.61 1.18 -1.74
CA GLN A 51 10.19 2.31 -2.57
C GLN A 51 9.84 1.83 -3.98
N TRP A 52 8.85 2.44 -4.64
CA TRP A 52 8.51 2.11 -6.05
C TRP A 52 9.70 2.13 -7.00
N ARG A 53 10.65 3.07 -6.81
CA ARG A 53 11.87 3.17 -7.63
C ARG A 53 12.88 2.04 -7.38
N ALA A 54 12.72 1.31 -6.27
CA ALA A 54 13.53 0.16 -5.90
C ALA A 54 12.91 -1.17 -6.36
N LEU A 55 11.79 -1.14 -7.10
CA LEU A 55 11.24 -2.33 -7.74
C LEU A 55 12.31 -2.99 -8.63
N PRO A 56 12.52 -4.33 -8.54
CA PRO A 56 13.52 -5.02 -9.34
C PRO A 56 13.34 -4.78 -10.84
N LYS A 57 14.48 -4.61 -11.54
CA LYS A 57 14.48 -4.21 -12.95
C LYS A 57 13.83 -5.25 -13.87
N GLU A 58 13.78 -6.53 -13.48
CA GLU A 58 13.09 -7.58 -14.24
C GLU A 58 11.57 -7.40 -14.33
N PHE A 59 10.96 -6.61 -13.44
CA PHE A 59 9.54 -6.22 -13.59
C PHE A 59 9.38 -5.18 -14.72
N GLY A 60 10.42 -4.41 -15.00
CA GLY A 60 10.42 -3.35 -16.00
C GLY A 60 10.21 -1.97 -15.38
N LYS A 61 9.50 -1.10 -16.09
CA LYS A 61 9.33 0.31 -15.70
C LYS A 61 8.38 0.44 -14.50
N TRP A 62 8.91 0.74 -13.32
CA TRP A 62 8.14 0.92 -12.08
C TRP A 62 6.95 1.88 -12.22
N GLN A 63 7.03 2.86 -13.12
CA GLN A 63 5.95 3.83 -13.37
C GLN A 63 4.66 3.15 -13.82
N SER A 64 4.74 2.05 -14.58
CA SER A 64 3.56 1.30 -15.02
C SER A 64 2.82 0.68 -13.83
N PHE A 65 3.56 0.04 -12.93
CA PHE A 65 3.02 -0.58 -11.71
C PHE A 65 2.38 0.47 -10.80
N TYR A 66 3.10 1.56 -10.56
CA TYR A 66 2.59 2.67 -9.76
C TYR A 66 1.36 3.34 -10.39
N HIS A 67 1.34 3.47 -11.73
CA HIS A 67 0.20 4.03 -12.46
C HIS A 67 -1.07 3.22 -12.18
N TYR A 68 -1.02 1.90 -12.34
CA TYR A 68 -2.19 1.05 -12.08
C TYR A 68 -2.55 0.98 -10.60
N PHE A 69 -1.56 0.89 -9.71
CA PHE A 69 -1.82 0.97 -8.27
C PHE A 69 -2.58 2.25 -7.91
N ARG A 70 -2.14 3.41 -8.41
CA ARG A 70 -2.78 4.70 -8.17
C ARG A 70 -4.15 4.80 -8.82
N LEU A 71 -4.30 4.31 -10.05
CA LEU A 71 -5.56 4.30 -10.78
C LEU A 71 -6.63 3.50 -10.02
N TRP A 72 -6.30 2.27 -9.64
CA TRP A 72 -7.18 1.36 -8.90
C TRP A 72 -7.51 1.82 -7.48
N ARG A 73 -6.64 2.66 -6.90
CA ARG A 73 -6.93 3.33 -5.62
C ARG A 73 -7.96 4.43 -5.80
N ILE A 74 -7.89 5.18 -6.89
CA ILE A 74 -8.79 6.31 -7.16
C ILE A 74 -10.16 5.82 -7.63
N ASP A 75 -10.21 4.81 -8.50
CA ASP A 75 -11.47 4.29 -9.05
C ASP A 75 -12.18 3.26 -8.15
N GLY A 76 -11.62 2.98 -6.96
CA GLY A 76 -12.16 2.07 -5.97
C GLY A 76 -11.99 0.57 -6.30
N THR A 77 -11.22 0.20 -7.33
CA THR A 77 -10.95 -1.20 -7.67
C THR A 77 -10.37 -1.97 -6.50
N TRP A 78 -9.40 -1.39 -5.77
CA TRP A 78 -8.83 -2.06 -4.60
C TRP A 78 -9.85 -2.37 -3.51
N GLN A 79 -10.77 -1.44 -3.27
CA GLN A 79 -11.85 -1.63 -2.30
C GLN A 79 -12.78 -2.76 -2.75
N ARG A 80 -13.22 -2.75 -4.02
CA ARG A 80 -14.09 -3.81 -4.57
C ARG A 80 -13.44 -5.19 -4.50
N VAL A 81 -12.15 -5.29 -4.88
CA VAL A 81 -11.40 -6.54 -4.83
C VAL A 81 -11.27 -7.03 -3.38
N ASN A 82 -10.89 -6.15 -2.45
CA ASN A 82 -10.75 -6.50 -1.04
C ASN A 82 -12.09 -6.96 -0.43
N ASP A 83 -13.19 -6.26 -0.70
CA ASP A 83 -14.52 -6.64 -0.24
C ASP A 83 -14.97 -8.00 -0.79
N ALA A 84 -14.72 -8.26 -2.07
CA ALA A 84 -15.04 -9.54 -2.69
C ALA A 84 -14.25 -10.68 -2.04
N LEU A 85 -12.93 -10.53 -1.88
CA LEU A 85 -12.07 -11.52 -1.22
C LEU A 85 -12.49 -11.76 0.23
N ARG A 86 -12.77 -10.68 0.99
CA ARG A 86 -13.28 -10.76 2.36
C ARG A 86 -14.57 -11.57 2.45
N ARG A 87 -15.52 -11.35 1.54
CA ARG A 87 -16.79 -12.12 1.50
C ARG A 87 -16.55 -13.59 1.18
N LEU A 88 -15.67 -13.90 0.22
CA LEU A 88 -15.33 -15.27 -0.14
C LEU A 88 -14.71 -16.01 1.04
N GLU A 89 -13.73 -15.40 1.70
CA GLU A 89 -13.06 -15.98 2.86
C GLU A 89 -14.02 -16.21 4.02
N ARG A 90 -14.90 -15.25 4.32
CA ARG A 90 -15.92 -15.42 5.37
C ARG A 90 -16.87 -16.59 5.08
N LYS A 91 -17.31 -16.74 3.82
CA LYS A 91 -18.16 -17.87 3.42
C LYS A 91 -17.42 -19.20 3.54
N ALA A 92 -16.15 -19.26 3.15
CA ALA A 92 -15.31 -20.46 3.29
C ALA A 92 -15.18 -20.88 4.77
N GLN A 93 -15.15 -19.91 5.69
CA GLN A 93 -15.16 -20.14 7.14
C GLN A 93 -16.56 -20.42 7.73
N GLY A 94 -17.60 -20.62 6.92
CA GLY A 94 -18.97 -20.87 7.38
C GLY A 94 -19.66 -19.66 8.02
N ARG A 95 -19.13 -18.45 7.81
CA ARG A 95 -19.68 -17.20 8.37
C ARG A 95 -20.55 -16.47 7.34
N LYS A 96 -21.40 -15.55 7.82
CA LYS A 96 -22.13 -14.62 6.94
C LYS A 96 -21.15 -13.77 6.12
N ALA A 97 -21.48 -13.55 4.84
CA ALA A 97 -20.63 -12.84 3.87
C ALA A 97 -20.26 -11.42 4.34
N GLU A 98 -21.24 -10.70 4.89
CA GLU A 98 -21.00 -9.43 5.56
C GLU A 98 -20.98 -9.63 7.08
N PRO A 99 -20.06 -8.95 7.80
CA PRO A 99 -20.09 -8.90 9.25
C PRO A 99 -21.31 -8.11 9.72
N SER A 100 -21.88 -8.52 10.85
CA SER A 100 -22.95 -7.76 11.51
C SER A 100 -22.43 -6.56 12.30
N VAL A 101 -21.16 -6.60 12.73
CA VAL A 101 -20.49 -5.56 13.53
C VAL A 101 -19.05 -5.43 13.06
N GLY A 102 -18.55 -4.20 12.94
CA GLY A 102 -17.16 -3.88 12.68
C GLY A 102 -16.56 -3.12 13.87
N ILE A 103 -15.40 -3.56 14.36
CA ILE A 103 -14.62 -2.85 15.39
C ILE A 103 -13.42 -2.22 14.68
N MET A 104 -13.26 -0.90 14.80
CA MET A 104 -12.12 -0.16 14.27
C MET A 104 -11.30 0.35 15.46
N ASP A 105 -10.17 -0.32 15.72
CA ASP A 105 -9.21 0.12 16.73
C ASP A 105 -8.08 0.91 16.07
N SER A 106 -7.65 2.00 16.71
CA SER A 106 -6.50 2.78 16.25
C SER A 106 -5.30 2.46 17.11
N GLN A 107 -4.30 1.78 16.54
CA GLN A 107 -3.01 1.60 17.20
C GLN A 107 -2.09 2.78 16.86
N SER A 108 -1.65 3.51 17.89
CA SER A 108 -0.61 4.52 17.75
C SER A 108 0.76 3.85 17.73
N ALA A 109 1.48 3.93 16.62
CA ALA A 109 2.87 3.49 16.55
C ALA A 109 3.76 4.53 17.25
N LYS A 110 4.49 4.14 18.30
CA LYS A 110 5.45 5.02 18.96
C LYS A 110 6.58 5.36 17.99
N THR A 111 6.58 6.57 17.43
CA THR A 111 7.71 7.10 16.68
C THR A 111 8.85 7.46 17.63
N THR A 112 10.09 7.14 17.26
CA THR A 112 11.29 7.58 18.00
C THR A 112 11.28 9.11 18.13
N ALA A 113 11.44 9.63 19.34
CA ALA A 113 11.48 11.07 19.58
C ALA A 113 12.62 11.70 18.75
N LYS A 114 12.29 12.55 17.77
CA LYS A 114 13.26 13.52 17.27
C LYS A 114 13.51 14.51 18.40
N LYS A 115 14.66 14.39 19.07
CA LYS A 115 15.14 15.37 20.03
C LYS A 115 15.19 16.73 19.30
N GLY A 116 14.26 17.63 19.62
CA GLY A 116 14.30 18.99 19.11
C GLY A 116 15.63 19.62 19.49
N LEU A 117 16.24 20.37 18.56
CA LEU A 117 17.42 21.16 18.86
C LEU A 117 17.06 22.08 20.03
N ALA A 118 17.71 21.91 21.18
CA ALA A 118 17.48 22.76 22.33
C ALA A 118 17.83 24.20 21.91
N ALA A 119 16.82 25.05 21.79
CA ALA A 119 17.02 26.47 21.63
C ALA A 119 17.75 26.96 22.90
N MET A 120 19.04 27.28 22.75
CA MET A 120 19.81 27.93 23.81
C MET A 120 19.30 29.36 23.94
N THR A 121 18.34 29.60 24.82
CA THR A 121 17.98 30.94 25.25
C THR A 121 19.17 31.54 25.98
N LEU A 122 19.82 32.57 25.40
CA LEU A 122 20.86 33.32 26.09
C LEU A 122 20.23 34.05 27.28
N ALA A 123 20.69 33.76 28.50
CA ALA A 123 20.30 34.50 29.68
C ALA A 123 20.74 35.97 29.53
N ARG A 124 19.76 36.87 29.53
CA ARG A 124 19.97 38.33 29.50
C ARG A 124 20.41 38.76 30.91
N ARG A 125 21.65 39.22 31.07
CA ARG A 125 22.09 39.89 32.31
C ARG A 125 21.39 41.25 32.43
N SER A 126 20.67 41.46 33.52
CA SER A 126 20.11 42.77 33.88
C SER A 126 21.23 43.67 34.41
N ALA A 127 21.39 44.86 33.83
CA ALA A 127 22.20 45.92 34.41
C ALA A 127 21.43 46.58 35.56
N VAL A 128 22.04 46.67 36.74
CA VAL A 128 21.54 47.44 37.87
C VAL A 128 22.09 48.86 37.77
N ALA A 129 21.21 49.86 37.80
CA ALA A 129 21.55 51.28 37.86
C ALA A 129 21.19 51.86 39.25
N SER A 130 22.24 52.29 39.96
CA SER A 130 22.46 53.43 40.88
C SER A 130 21.38 54.06 41.79
N GLY A 131 21.85 54.50 42.97
CA GLY A 131 21.31 55.57 43.85
C GLY A 131 20.74 55.04 45.17
N THR A 132 21.14 55.47 46.37
CA THR A 132 21.70 56.75 46.86
C THR A 132 22.79 56.54 47.91
#